data_AF-A0A2W7RDZ1-F1
#
_entry.id   AF-A0A2W7RDZ1-F1
#
_cell.length_a   1.000
_cell.length_b   1.000
_cell.length_c   1.000
_cell.angle_alpha   90.00
_cell.angle_beta   90.00
_cell.angle_gamma   90.00
#
_symmetry.space_group_name_H-M   'P 1'
#
loop_
_entity.id
_entity.type
_entity.pdbx_description
1 polymer ?
#
loop_
_entity_poly.entity_id
_entity_poly.type
_entity_poly.pdbx_seq_one_letter_code
_entity_poly.pdbx_strand_id
1 'polypeptide(L)'
;MNEMVTIPKDEYLRLKAFEEDMADLNSAADVLARIKAGTEELIPSTVVDRLLEGDAPLTVWREHRGLSQAEFGTAVGRQPYPDYRY
;
A
#
# COMPACT_ATOMS: atom_id res chain seq x y z
N MET A 1 -8.70 18.31 -37.26
CA MET A 1 -10.17 18.43 -37.30
C MET A 1 -10.67 17.57 -36.15
N ASN A 2 -11.40 18.12 -35.18
CA ASN A 2 -11.95 17.30 -34.10
C ASN A 2 -13.26 16.68 -34.58
N GLU A 3 -13.40 15.37 -34.41
CA GLU A 3 -14.66 14.67 -34.61
C GLU A 3 -15.48 14.75 -33.31
N MET A 4 -16.75 15.13 -33.43
CA MET A 4 -17.65 15.33 -32.28
C MET A 4 -18.79 14.33 -32.33
N VAL A 5 -19.03 13.65 -31.21
CA VAL A 5 -20.16 12.74 -31.02
C VAL A 5 -21.08 13.33 -29.94
N THR A 6 -22.39 13.33 -30.21
CA THR A 6 -23.41 13.80 -29.24
C THR A 6 -24.16 12.59 -28.68
N ILE A 7 -24.23 12.48 -27.36
CA ILE A 7 -24.96 11.42 -26.65
C ILE A 7 -25.89 12.02 -25.60
N PRO A 8 -26.96 11.31 -25.19
CA PRO A 8 -27.78 11.71 -24.05
C PRO A 8 -26.95 11.86 -22.77
N LYS A 9 -27.32 12.81 -21.92
CA LYS A 9 -26.61 13.07 -20.66
C LYS A 9 -26.54 11.84 -19.76
N ASP A 10 -27.61 11.05 -19.69
CA ASP A 10 -27.64 9.84 -18.87
C ASP A 10 -26.66 8.77 -19.35
N GLU A 11 -26.47 8.66 -20.68
CA GLU A 11 -25.49 7.76 -21.27
C GLU A 11 -24.06 8.21 -20.96
N TYR A 12 -23.79 9.53 -21.05
CA TYR A 12 -22.51 10.09 -20.63
C TYR A 12 -22.20 9.79 -19.16
N LEU A 13 -23.19 9.96 -18.27
CA LEU A 13 -23.02 9.68 -16.84
C LEU A 13 -22.79 8.19 -16.57
N ARG A 14 -23.46 7.29 -17.29
CA ARG A 14 -23.19 5.85 -17.22
C ARG A 14 -21.76 5.52 -17.64
N LEU A 15 -21.31 6.03 -18.80
CA LEU A 15 -19.95 5.80 -19.29
C LEU A 15 -18.89 6.32 -18.32
N LYS A 16 -19.15 7.47 -17.69
CA LYS A 16 -18.27 8.02 -16.67
C LYS A 16 -18.20 7.13 -15.42
N ALA A 17 -19.34 6.61 -14.96
CA ALA A 17 -19.35 5.66 -13.84
C ALA A 17 -18.58 4.37 -14.17
N PHE A 18 -18.74 3.85 -15.39
CA PHE A 18 -17.97 2.69 -15.87
C PHE A 18 -16.46 2.94 -15.90
N GLU A 19 -16.01 4.16 -16.15
CA GLU A 19 -14.59 4.52 -16.11
C GLU A 19 -14.00 4.36 -14.70
N GLU A 20 -14.73 4.83 -13.67
CA GLU A 20 -14.34 4.66 -12.27
C GLU A 20 -14.29 3.18 -11.88
N ASP A 21 -15.33 2.41 -12.22
CA ASP A 21 -15.39 0.97 -11.96
C ASP A 21 -14.25 0.20 -12.68
N MET A 22 -13.90 0.61 -13.91
CA MET A 22 -12.80 0.01 -14.66
C MET A 22 -11.44 0.27 -14.01
N ALA A 23 -11.23 1.47 -13.45
CA ALA A 23 -10.00 1.78 -12.74
C ALA A 23 -9.82 0.90 -11.49
N ASP A 24 -10.90 0.67 -10.74
CA ASP A 24 -10.90 -0.21 -9.58
C ASP A 24 -10.63 -1.67 -9.97
N LEU A 25 -11.27 -2.16 -11.04
CA LEU A 25 -11.04 -3.52 -11.56
C LEU A 25 -9.59 -3.72 -12.03
N ASN A 26 -9.03 -2.75 -12.74
CA ASN A 26 -7.63 -2.81 -13.19
C ASN A 26 -6.68 -2.82 -11.98
N SER A 27 -6.92 -1.97 -10.98
CA SER A 27 -6.13 -1.93 -9.74
C SER A 27 -6.15 -3.29 -9.01
N ALA A 28 -7.32 -3.91 -8.91
CA ALA A 28 -7.46 -5.24 -8.32
C ALA A 28 -6.73 -6.32 -9.13
N ALA A 29 -6.83 -6.26 -10.46
CA ALA A 29 -6.14 -7.19 -11.36
C ALA A 29 -4.60 -7.09 -11.22
N ASP A 30 -4.07 -5.88 -11.11
CA ASP A 30 -2.64 -5.63 -10.91
C ASP A 30 -2.14 -6.19 -9.58
N VAL A 31 -2.89 -5.99 -8.49
CA VAL A 31 -2.57 -6.59 -7.18
C VAL A 31 -2.57 -8.12 -7.29
N LEU A 32 -3.60 -8.72 -7.90
CA LEU A 32 -3.68 -10.16 -8.09
C LEU A 32 -2.52 -10.71 -8.93
N ALA A 33 -2.06 -9.97 -9.93
CA ALA A 33 -0.91 -10.34 -10.74
C ALA A 33 0.38 -10.36 -9.90
N ARG A 34 0.61 -9.34 -9.04
CA ARG A 34 1.78 -9.31 -8.14
C ARG A 34 1.75 -10.41 -7.08
N ILE A 35 0.56 -10.74 -6.54
CA ILE A 35 0.40 -11.88 -5.64
C ILE A 35 0.80 -13.17 -6.34
N LYS A 36 0.30 -13.42 -7.56
CA LYS A 36 0.65 -14.62 -8.34
C LYS A 36 2.13 -14.68 -8.70
N ALA A 37 2.75 -13.53 -8.95
CA ALA A 37 4.17 -13.42 -9.25
C ALA A 37 5.07 -13.54 -8.00
N GLY A 38 4.49 -13.55 -6.79
CA GLY A 38 5.25 -13.55 -5.54
C GLY A 38 5.98 -12.24 -5.25
N THR A 39 5.57 -11.14 -5.89
CA THR A 39 6.17 -9.80 -5.71
C THR A 39 5.35 -8.89 -4.80
N GLU A 40 4.14 -9.31 -4.42
CA GLU A 40 3.34 -8.65 -3.39
C GLU A 40 3.72 -9.15 -1.99
N GLU A 41 4.01 -8.24 -1.06
CA GLU A 41 4.19 -8.57 0.36
C GLU A 41 2.83 -8.94 0.98
N LEU A 42 2.64 -10.22 1.33
CA LEU A 42 1.45 -10.67 2.04
C LEU A 42 1.68 -10.56 3.55
N ILE A 43 0.82 -9.79 4.21
CA ILE A 43 0.92 -9.49 5.63
C ILE A 43 -0.08 -10.36 6.40
N PRO A 44 0.34 -11.11 7.44
CA PRO A 44 -0.56 -11.85 8.30
C PRO A 44 -1.58 -10.94 8.99
N SER A 45 -2.81 -11.43 9.20
CA SER A 45 -3.87 -10.65 9.86
C SER A 45 -3.44 -10.15 11.25
N THR A 46 -2.65 -10.95 11.99
CA THR A 46 -2.15 -10.61 13.32
C THR A 46 -1.33 -9.32 13.36
N VAL A 47 -0.64 -8.97 12.26
CA VAL A 47 0.09 -7.70 12.15
C VAL A 47 -0.88 -6.54 12.02
N VAL A 48 -1.94 -6.73 11.23
CA VAL A 48 -3.01 -5.73 11.04
C VAL A 48 -3.80 -5.52 12.33
N ASP A 49 -4.12 -6.61 13.03
CA ASP A 49 -4.85 -6.58 14.31
C ASP A 49 -4.11 -5.70 15.33
N ARG A 50 -2.79 -5.87 15.47
CA ARG A 50 -1.97 -5.02 16.35
C ARG A 50 -2.03 -3.53 15.98
N LEU A 51 -2.00 -3.21 14.68
CA LEU A 51 -2.12 -1.82 14.21
C LEU A 51 -3.48 -1.23 14.57
N LEU A 52 -4.56 -2.02 14.46
CA LEU A 52 -5.92 -1.61 14.79
C LEU A 52 -6.14 -1.47 16.30
N GLU A 53 -5.45 -2.29 17.11
CA GLU A 53 -5.44 -2.22 18.57
C GLU A 53 -4.66 -1.00 19.11
N GLY A 54 -3.92 -0.30 18.26
CA GLY A 54 -3.23 0.95 18.59
C GLY A 54 -1.77 0.79 18.98
N ASP A 55 -1.16 -0.38 18.73
CA ASP A 55 0.29 -0.53 18.86
C ASP A 55 1.03 0.48 17.98
N ALA A 56 2.19 0.94 18.44
CA ALA A 56 3.02 1.87 17.67
C ALA A 56 3.38 1.28 16.29
N PRO A 57 2.94 1.89 15.16
CA PRO A 57 3.07 1.27 13.84
C PRO A 57 4.50 0.91 13.47
N LEU A 58 5.45 1.77 13.81
CA LEU A 58 6.87 1.53 13.55
C LEU A 58 7.39 0.28 14.27
N THR A 59 6.94 0.03 15.49
CA THR A 59 7.31 -1.15 16.26
C THR A 59 6.74 -2.42 15.62
N VAL A 60 5.45 -2.40 15.26
CA VAL A 60 4.76 -3.53 14.62
C VAL A 60 5.43 -3.93 13.31
N TRP A 61 5.70 -2.97 12.42
CA TRP A 61 6.35 -3.22 11.13
C TRP A 61 7.79 -3.72 11.27
N ARG A 62 8.54 -3.14 12.20
CA ARG A 62 9.91 -3.54 12.48
C ARG A 62 9.98 -4.98 12.97
N GLU A 63 9.12 -5.36 13.92
CA GLU A 63 9.04 -6.71 14.46
C GLU A 63 8.57 -7.72 13.42
N HIS A 64 7.55 -7.37 12.62
CA HIS A 64 7.07 -8.22 11.53
C HIS A 64 8.19 -8.57 10.53
N ARG A 65 9.07 -7.59 10.23
CA ARG A 65 10.21 -7.76 9.31
C ARG A 65 11.47 -8.28 9.99
N GLY A 66 11.41 -8.65 11.28
CA GLY A 66 12.54 -9.20 12.03
C GLY A 66 13.70 -8.23 12.26
N LEU A 67 13.45 -6.93 12.19
CA LEU A 67 14.48 -5.90 12.35
C LEU A 67 14.60 -5.49 13.82
N SER A 68 15.81 -5.21 14.30
CA SER A 68 16.03 -4.48 15.55
C SER A 68 15.93 -2.96 15.32
N GLN A 69 15.80 -2.18 16.39
CA GLN A 69 15.77 -0.72 16.28
C GLN A 69 17.07 -0.16 15.70
N ALA A 70 18.21 -0.78 16.03
CA ALA A 70 19.52 -0.41 15.49
C ALA A 70 19.63 -0.74 14.00
N GLU A 71 19.24 -1.96 13.58
CA GLU A 71 19.25 -2.37 12.17
C GLU A 71 18.33 -1.49 11.32
N PHE A 72 17.13 -1.19 11.81
CA PHE A 72 16.22 -0.26 11.15
C PHE A 72 16.84 1.14 11.03
N GLY A 73 17.42 1.66 12.12
CA GLY A 73 18.12 2.95 12.12
C GLY A 73 19.22 3.02 11.06
N THR A 74 20.10 2.02 11.03
CA THR A 74 21.15 1.90 10.02
C THR A 74 20.57 1.84 8.60
N ALA A 75 19.52 1.04 8.38
CA ALA A 75 18.89 0.89 7.07
C ALA A 75 18.28 2.20 6.52
N VAL A 76 17.78 3.07 7.40
CA VAL A 76 17.18 4.37 7.02
C VAL A 76 18.16 5.56 7.13
N GLY A 77 19.46 5.30 7.30
CA GLY A 77 20.49 6.34 7.36
C GLY A 77 20.56 7.11 8.68
N ARG A 78 19.99 6.56 9.76
CA ARG A 78 20.04 7.13 11.12
C ARG A 78 21.00 6.31 11.98
N GLN A 79 22.19 6.85 12.24
CA GLN A 79 23.19 6.18 13.08
C GLN A 79 22.62 5.94 14.49
N PRO A 80 22.83 4.76 15.12
CA PRO A 80 22.43 4.54 16.51
C PRO A 80 23.12 5.56 17.43
N TYR A 81 22.40 6.02 18.46
CA TYR A 81 22.97 6.94 19.46
C TYR A 81 24.25 6.31 20.04
N PRO A 82 25.38 7.04 20.08
CA PRO A 82 26.59 6.53 20.69
C PRO A 82 26.35 6.25 22.18
N ASP A 83 26.85 5.11 22.64
CA ASP A 83 26.73 4.62 24.02
C ASP A 83 27.54 5.55 24.95
N TYR A 84 26.91 6.60 25.49
CA TYR A 84 27.53 7.49 26.47
C TYR A 84 27.58 6.78 27.82
N ARG A 85 28.68 6.07 28.09
CA ARG A 85 29.06 5.71 29.45
C ARG A 85 29.68 6.92 30.14
N TYR A 86 29.07 7.31 31.26
CA TYR A 86 29.52 8.38 32.17
C TYR A 86 30.89 8.08 32.77
#